data_AF-A0A6N4V0P5-F1
#
_entry.id   AF-A0A6N4V0P5-F1
#
_cell.length_a   1.000
_cell.length_b   1.000
_cell.length_c   1.000
_cell.angle_alpha   90.00
_cell.angle_beta   90.00
_cell.angle_gamma   90.00
#
_symmetry.space_group_name_H-M   'P 1'
#
loop_
_entity.id
_entity.type
_entity.pdbx_description
1 polymer ?
#
loop_
_entity_poly.entity_id
_entity_poly.type
_entity_poly.pdbx_seq_one_letter_code
_entity_poly.pdbx_strand_id
1 'polypeptide(L)'
;MGALDAFHTTWSQAPTTFGEGAPTTGDTFDGSSQLRDMQSTIESAAPDDRWQGTASQAYAAKNAEHAAVYGKLADLDQRMAAEVSRAAEVVSSGRQNLEHTRSWVSSVEASIPPGKTGEIMRVILASKGIGQISDVVTQSTGDMGDIGRRIEDIRKEYDAIAGEKAGAGVPEGEPPPVDPLDELKRKYQVDEDPDGKLDWEPGWPFNMFTEPHQVTATEGRILDGLSVLDLRDLDQLTEAAKSDAINRFPPPRGPNDTADNHTDAFRHAYWNALMTQRFGEKWTQDFTTAHERLPRNPSTAEAMDLYNNEVGRNIARAHPDATPAELANYVEQAVRQGDTVVVAPNSGGERLAWSNTVNEGEAGITSLSTIPGQSPTPTGAGPGGIYDPGQPGGYGTSAGGY
;
A
#
# COMPACT_ATOMS: atom_id res chain seq x y z
N MET A 1 44.00 12.59 -36.14
CA MET A 1 42.73 13.14 -35.63
C MET A 1 42.60 14.55 -36.17
N GLY A 2 41.55 14.79 -36.96
CA GLY A 2 41.23 16.12 -37.49
C GLY A 2 40.54 16.97 -36.43
N ALA A 3 40.54 18.29 -36.60
CA ALA A 3 39.96 19.22 -35.64
C ALA A 3 38.47 18.97 -35.33
N LEU A 4 37.72 18.40 -36.27
CA LEU A 4 36.30 18.08 -36.12
C LEU A 4 36.03 16.74 -35.41
N ASP A 5 37.04 15.87 -35.27
CA ASP A 5 36.90 14.63 -34.50
C ASP A 5 36.56 14.94 -33.03
N ALA A 6 37.14 16.01 -32.49
CA ALA A 6 36.86 16.49 -31.13
C ALA A 6 35.41 16.97 -30.99
N PHE A 7 34.88 17.68 -31.99
CA PHE A 7 33.48 18.09 -32.02
C PHE A 7 32.55 16.88 -32.08
N HIS A 8 32.78 15.94 -33.01
CA HIS A 8 31.92 14.76 -33.17
C HIS A 8 31.93 13.87 -31.93
N THR A 9 33.08 13.71 -31.28
CA THR A 9 33.19 12.97 -30.01
C THR A 9 32.40 13.66 -28.90
N THR A 10 32.49 14.99 -28.79
CA THR A 10 31.73 15.76 -27.79
C THR A 10 30.23 15.67 -28.07
N TRP A 11 29.85 15.84 -29.33
CA TRP A 11 28.47 15.75 -29.77
C TRP A 11 27.89 14.36 -29.54
N SER A 12 28.62 13.27 -29.79
CA SER A 12 28.09 11.92 -29.58
C SER A 12 27.78 11.61 -28.11
N GLN A 13 28.44 12.31 -27.18
CA GLN A 13 28.19 12.15 -25.74
C GLN A 13 27.05 13.05 -25.25
N ALA A 14 26.86 14.24 -25.83
CA ALA A 14 25.90 15.22 -25.33
C ALA A 14 24.45 14.70 -25.24
N PRO A 15 23.87 13.98 -26.22
CA PRO A 15 22.51 13.43 -26.12
C PRO A 15 22.31 12.48 -24.93
N THR A 16 23.36 11.80 -24.48
CA THR A 16 23.26 10.86 -23.33
C THR A 16 22.92 11.59 -22.03
N THR A 17 23.25 12.88 -21.92
CA THR A 17 22.88 13.73 -20.77
C THR A 17 21.39 14.03 -20.70
N PHE A 18 20.65 13.78 -21.78
CA PHE A 18 19.21 13.97 -21.88
C PHE A 18 18.43 12.66 -21.74
N GLY A 19 19.10 11.55 -21.37
CA GLY A 19 18.49 10.22 -21.27
C GLY A 19 18.13 9.60 -22.62
N GLU A 20 17.44 8.46 -22.60
CA GLU A 20 17.02 7.69 -23.77
C GLU A 20 15.49 7.58 -23.85
N GLY A 21 14.96 7.20 -25.02
CA GLY A 21 13.52 7.04 -25.23
C GLY A 21 12.73 8.34 -25.33
N ALA A 22 11.42 8.23 -25.57
CA ALA A 22 10.53 9.40 -25.55
C ALA A 22 10.37 9.87 -24.09
N PRO A 23 10.55 11.17 -23.79
CA PRO A 23 10.37 11.66 -22.44
C PRO A 23 8.90 11.55 -22.02
N THR A 24 8.67 11.12 -20.79
CA THR A 24 7.33 10.95 -20.22
C THR A 24 6.66 12.30 -19.99
N THR A 25 5.46 12.49 -20.55
CA THR A 25 4.63 13.68 -20.29
C THR A 25 3.93 13.56 -18.94
N GLY A 26 3.44 14.68 -18.42
CA GLY A 26 2.78 14.74 -17.13
C GLY A 26 1.37 14.16 -17.07
N ASP A 27 0.80 13.69 -18.19
CA ASP A 27 -0.59 13.23 -18.26
C ASP A 27 -0.89 12.11 -17.25
N THR A 28 0.09 11.26 -16.96
CA THR A 28 -0.04 10.18 -15.96
C THR A 28 -0.06 10.67 -14.50
N PHE A 29 0.30 11.94 -14.28
CA PHE A 29 0.32 12.59 -12.97
C PHE A 29 -0.87 13.54 -12.77
N ASP A 30 -1.78 13.62 -13.74
CA ASP A 30 -2.99 14.45 -13.66
C ASP A 30 -4.20 13.62 -13.20
N GLY A 31 -4.38 13.49 -11.88
CA GLY A 31 -5.56 12.92 -11.25
C GLY A 31 -6.70 13.94 -11.03
N SER A 32 -6.57 15.16 -11.56
CA SER A 32 -7.42 16.28 -11.19
C SER A 32 -8.90 16.05 -11.50
N SER A 33 -9.22 15.36 -12.59
CA SER A 33 -10.61 15.06 -12.98
C SER A 33 -11.35 14.27 -11.92
N GLN A 34 -10.76 13.18 -11.44
CA GLN A 34 -11.31 12.35 -10.38
C GLN A 34 -11.48 13.15 -9.08
N LEU A 35 -10.49 13.97 -8.72
CA LEU A 35 -10.56 14.81 -7.52
C LEU A 35 -11.67 15.88 -7.63
N ARG A 36 -11.90 16.44 -8.83
CA ARG A 36 -13.02 17.37 -9.08
C ARG A 36 -14.37 16.65 -9.03
N ASP A 37 -14.45 15.41 -9.47
CA ASP A 37 -15.67 14.58 -9.32
C ASP A 37 -15.97 14.29 -7.85
N MET A 38 -14.94 14.01 -7.04
CA MET A 38 -15.07 13.84 -5.60
C MET A 38 -15.50 15.15 -4.92
N GLN A 39 -14.93 16.28 -5.32
CA GLN A 39 -15.35 17.61 -4.86
C GLN A 39 -16.85 17.82 -5.12
N SER A 40 -17.30 17.64 -6.37
CA SER A 40 -18.69 17.79 -6.77
C SER A 40 -19.63 16.86 -6.00
N THR A 41 -19.20 15.61 -5.77
CA THR A 41 -19.96 14.62 -5.01
C THR A 41 -20.21 15.10 -3.57
N ILE A 42 -19.18 15.61 -2.89
CA ILE A 42 -19.31 16.13 -1.52
C ILE A 42 -20.17 17.39 -1.47
N GLU A 43 -20.02 18.29 -2.44
CA GLU A 43 -20.86 19.48 -2.56
C GLU A 43 -22.33 19.09 -2.77
N SER A 44 -22.61 18.05 -3.56
CA SER A 44 -23.96 17.55 -3.82
C SER A 44 -24.62 16.91 -2.60
N ALA A 45 -23.83 16.42 -1.64
CA ALA A 45 -24.32 15.85 -0.39
C ALA A 45 -24.73 16.91 0.64
N ALA A 46 -24.65 18.20 0.31
CA ALA A 46 -25.05 19.27 1.21
C ALA A 46 -26.52 19.12 1.67
N PRO A 47 -26.84 19.44 2.93
CA PRO A 47 -28.21 19.38 3.44
C PRO A 47 -29.13 20.29 2.64
N ASP A 48 -30.36 19.82 2.41
CA ASP A 48 -31.42 20.59 1.78
C ASP A 48 -32.52 20.95 2.79
N ASP A 49 -33.63 21.50 2.27
CA ASP A 49 -34.78 21.94 3.07
C ASP A 49 -35.37 20.84 3.98
N ARG A 50 -35.06 19.55 3.74
CA ARG A 50 -35.52 18.42 4.56
C ARG A 50 -34.70 18.23 5.84
N TRP A 51 -33.48 18.77 5.91
CA TRP A 51 -32.60 18.64 7.07
C TRP A 51 -32.03 19.99 7.50
N GLN A 52 -32.69 20.59 8.48
CA GLN A 52 -32.37 21.91 9.01
C GLN A 52 -31.99 21.82 10.50
N GLY A 53 -31.14 22.74 10.95
CA GLY A 53 -30.71 22.84 12.34
C GLY A 53 -29.19 22.95 12.47
N THR A 54 -28.70 23.02 13.70
CA THR A 54 -27.27 23.16 13.99
C THR A 54 -26.44 21.98 13.47
N ALA A 55 -26.98 20.76 13.54
CA ALA A 55 -26.30 19.57 13.03
C ALA A 55 -26.12 19.60 11.51
N SER A 56 -27.14 20.04 10.76
CA SER A 56 -27.01 20.14 9.30
C SER A 56 -26.07 21.28 8.88
N GLN A 57 -26.05 22.39 9.62
CA GLN A 57 -25.08 23.46 9.39
C GLN A 57 -23.63 23.01 9.64
N ALA A 58 -23.37 22.25 10.72
CA ALA A 58 -22.06 21.69 11.01
C ALA A 58 -21.61 20.68 9.94
N TYR A 59 -22.52 19.82 9.49
CA TYR A 59 -22.27 18.90 8.39
C TYR A 59 -21.96 19.65 7.08
N ALA A 60 -22.74 20.68 6.73
CA ALA A 60 -22.51 21.50 5.54
C ALA A 60 -21.13 22.18 5.58
N ALA A 61 -20.72 22.70 6.75
CA ALA A 61 -19.40 23.29 6.93
C ALA A 61 -18.28 22.27 6.69
N LYS A 62 -18.42 21.04 7.20
CA LYS A 62 -17.42 19.97 6.98
C LYS A 62 -17.40 19.48 5.54
N ASN A 63 -18.54 19.38 4.87
CA ASN A 63 -18.57 19.07 3.44
C ASN A 63 -17.85 20.17 2.63
N ALA A 64 -18.05 21.44 2.97
CA ALA A 64 -17.35 22.55 2.31
C ALA A 64 -15.82 22.48 2.53
N GLU A 65 -15.37 22.13 3.73
CA GLU A 65 -13.94 21.89 4.02
C GLU A 65 -13.37 20.73 3.18
N HIS A 66 -14.06 19.59 3.12
CA HIS A 66 -13.64 18.44 2.34
C HIS A 66 -13.62 18.74 0.83
N ALA A 67 -14.66 19.40 0.31
CA ALA A 67 -14.72 19.84 -1.08
C ALA A 67 -13.55 20.77 -1.42
N ALA A 68 -13.22 21.71 -0.54
CA ALA A 68 -12.08 22.60 -0.72
C ALA A 68 -10.74 21.84 -0.76
N VAL A 69 -10.58 20.79 0.06
CA VAL A 69 -9.38 19.94 0.03
C VAL A 69 -9.25 19.20 -1.30
N TYR A 70 -10.32 18.59 -1.80
CA TYR A 70 -10.31 17.92 -3.11
C TYR A 70 -9.99 18.90 -4.25
N GLY A 71 -10.56 20.10 -4.20
CA GLY A 71 -10.26 21.15 -5.17
C GLY A 71 -8.79 21.57 -5.15
N LYS A 72 -8.20 21.76 -3.96
CA LYS A 72 -6.77 22.06 -3.81
C LYS A 72 -5.89 20.94 -4.35
N LEU A 73 -6.19 19.68 -4.01
CA LEU A 73 -5.44 18.52 -4.52
C LEU A 73 -5.52 18.43 -6.04
N ALA A 74 -6.69 18.66 -6.63
CA ALA A 74 -6.87 18.67 -8.08
C ALA A 74 -5.98 19.74 -8.75
N ASP A 75 -5.90 20.93 -8.17
CA ASP A 75 -5.03 22.00 -8.68
C ASP A 75 -3.54 21.67 -8.57
N LEU A 76 -3.14 20.96 -7.50
CA LEU A 76 -1.76 20.51 -7.34
C LEU A 76 -1.39 19.40 -8.34
N ASP A 77 -2.28 18.44 -8.58
CA ASP A 77 -2.08 17.36 -9.57
C ASP A 77 -1.88 17.96 -10.96
N GLN A 78 -2.74 18.90 -11.35
CA GLN A 78 -2.63 19.57 -12.64
C GLN A 78 -1.32 20.37 -12.78
N ARG A 79 -0.88 21.02 -11.69
CA ARG A 79 0.42 21.74 -11.67
C ARG A 79 1.60 20.78 -11.75
N MET A 80 1.55 19.64 -11.04
CA MET A 80 2.59 18.62 -11.10
C MET A 80 2.72 18.06 -12.52
N ALA A 81 1.60 17.68 -13.12
CA ALA A 81 1.54 17.23 -14.51
C ALA A 81 2.15 18.27 -15.46
N ALA A 82 1.80 19.56 -15.31
CA ALA A 82 2.36 20.62 -16.14
C ALA A 82 3.89 20.74 -16.00
N GLU A 83 4.46 20.61 -14.80
CA GLU A 83 5.91 20.66 -14.60
C GLU A 83 6.64 19.43 -15.17
N VAL A 84 6.06 18.24 -15.04
CA VAL A 84 6.61 17.01 -15.66
C VAL A 84 6.61 17.14 -17.19
N SER A 85 5.52 17.65 -17.78
CA SER A 85 5.45 17.94 -19.22
C SER A 85 6.50 18.98 -19.65
N ARG A 86 6.76 20.01 -18.85
CA ARG A 86 7.84 20.99 -19.13
C ARG A 86 9.23 20.35 -19.08
N ALA A 87 9.47 19.42 -18.15
CA ALA A 87 10.73 18.67 -18.12
C ALA A 87 10.91 17.85 -19.40
N ALA A 88 9.84 17.17 -19.85
CA ALA A 88 9.86 16.43 -21.12
C ALA A 88 10.13 17.33 -22.34
N GLU A 89 9.59 18.55 -22.34
CA GLU A 89 9.86 19.55 -23.36
C GLU A 89 11.32 20.00 -23.35
N VAL A 90 11.91 20.29 -22.18
CA VAL A 90 13.35 20.65 -22.05
C VAL A 90 14.24 19.54 -22.61
N VAL A 91 13.91 18.27 -22.33
CA VAL A 91 14.62 17.12 -22.91
C VAL A 91 14.51 17.10 -24.43
N SER A 92 13.28 17.24 -24.95
CA SER A 92 13.01 17.15 -26.39
C SER A 92 13.69 18.30 -27.15
N SER A 93 13.56 19.53 -26.67
CA SER A 93 14.18 20.72 -27.26
C SER A 93 15.70 20.69 -27.14
N GLY A 94 16.26 20.21 -26.02
CA GLY A 94 17.70 20.02 -25.86
C GLY A 94 18.28 19.08 -26.92
N ARG A 95 17.65 17.91 -27.11
CA ARG A 95 18.06 16.95 -28.15
C ARG A 95 17.94 17.54 -29.56
N GLN A 96 16.86 18.26 -29.86
CA GLN A 96 16.69 18.94 -31.15
C GLN A 96 17.78 20.00 -31.39
N ASN A 97 18.10 20.81 -30.39
CA ASN A 97 19.15 21.83 -30.47
C ASN A 97 20.55 21.23 -30.68
N LEU A 98 20.84 20.09 -30.06
CA LEU A 98 22.08 19.34 -30.32
C LEU A 98 22.16 18.85 -31.77
N GLU A 99 21.06 18.33 -32.33
CA GLU A 99 21.02 17.88 -33.72
C GLU A 99 21.13 19.06 -34.71
N HIS A 100 20.49 20.20 -34.40
CA HIS A 100 20.66 21.44 -35.16
C HIS A 100 22.12 21.91 -35.16
N THR A 101 22.80 21.84 -34.01
CA THR A 101 24.22 22.21 -33.89
C THR A 101 25.10 21.31 -34.76
N ARG A 102 24.86 20.00 -34.76
CA ARG A 102 25.56 19.05 -35.66
C ARG A 102 25.32 19.38 -37.12
N SER A 103 24.07 19.59 -37.51
CA SER A 103 23.70 19.92 -38.88
C SER A 103 24.36 21.21 -39.36
N TRP A 104 24.42 22.23 -38.49
CA TRP A 104 25.12 23.48 -38.77
C TRP A 104 26.62 23.26 -38.97
N VAL A 105 27.30 22.52 -38.08
CA VAL A 105 28.74 22.23 -38.22
C VAL A 105 29.02 21.51 -39.54
N SER A 106 28.25 20.47 -39.87
CA SER A 106 28.42 19.73 -41.13
C SER A 106 28.18 20.61 -42.37
N SER A 107 27.20 21.52 -42.32
CA SER A 107 26.93 22.46 -43.41
C SER A 107 28.08 23.45 -43.62
N VAL A 108 28.63 24.00 -42.54
CA VAL A 108 29.76 24.93 -42.63
C VAL A 108 31.02 24.22 -43.09
N GLU A 109 31.30 23.01 -42.58
CA GLU A 109 32.44 22.20 -42.99
C GLU A 109 32.48 21.95 -44.50
N ALA A 110 31.33 21.63 -45.11
CA ALA A 110 31.22 21.36 -46.55
C ALA A 110 31.65 22.55 -47.43
N SER A 111 31.67 23.76 -46.87
CA SER A 111 32.08 24.99 -47.56
C SER A 111 33.55 25.36 -47.33
N ILE A 112 34.28 24.63 -46.49
CA ILE A 112 35.68 24.96 -46.14
C ILE A 112 36.65 24.37 -47.18
N PRO A 113 37.49 25.21 -47.83
CA PRO A 113 38.44 24.74 -48.85
C PRO A 113 39.57 23.89 -48.25
N PRO A 114 40.25 23.03 -49.05
CA PRO A 114 41.40 22.25 -48.59
C PRO A 114 42.64 23.14 -48.34
N GLY A 115 43.59 22.63 -47.54
CA GLY A 115 44.85 23.30 -47.22
C GLY A 115 44.89 23.96 -45.83
N LYS A 116 46.02 24.58 -45.50
CA LYS A 116 46.32 25.12 -44.15
C LYS A 116 45.27 26.11 -43.63
N THR A 117 44.78 26.99 -44.50
CA THR A 117 43.74 27.95 -44.14
C THR A 117 42.42 27.26 -43.77
N GLY A 118 42.07 26.19 -44.50
CA GLY A 118 40.89 25.38 -44.19
C GLY A 118 41.03 24.58 -42.89
N GLU A 119 42.23 24.09 -42.58
CA GLU A 119 42.51 23.43 -41.30
C GLU A 119 42.30 24.38 -40.11
N ILE A 120 42.76 25.63 -40.21
CA ILE A 120 42.51 26.66 -39.19
C ILE A 120 41.00 26.94 -39.03
N MET A 121 40.27 27.06 -40.15
CA MET A 121 38.81 27.26 -40.12
C MET A 121 38.08 26.09 -39.45
N ARG A 122 38.50 24.84 -39.68
CA ARG A 122 37.92 23.65 -39.02
C ARG A 122 38.14 23.65 -37.52
N VAL A 123 39.30 24.11 -37.04
CA VAL A 123 39.56 24.27 -35.59
C VAL A 123 38.60 25.29 -34.97
N ILE A 124 38.45 26.46 -35.60
CA ILE A 124 37.54 27.50 -35.11
C ILE A 124 36.08 27.01 -35.12
N LEU A 125 35.68 26.31 -36.19
CA LEU A 125 34.34 25.72 -36.31
C LEU A 125 34.09 24.68 -35.20
N ALA A 126 35.05 23.78 -34.96
CA ALA A 126 34.96 22.78 -33.90
C ALA A 126 34.81 23.44 -32.52
N SER A 127 35.64 24.44 -32.20
CA SER A 127 35.53 25.18 -30.93
C SER A 127 34.18 25.87 -30.77
N LYS A 128 33.64 26.48 -31.83
CA LYS A 128 32.33 27.13 -31.79
C LYS A 128 31.19 26.12 -31.62
N GLY A 129 31.25 24.98 -32.31
CA GLY A 129 30.27 23.90 -32.18
C GLY A 129 30.28 23.27 -30.77
N ILE A 130 31.47 23.05 -30.20
CA ILE A 130 31.61 22.58 -28.81
C ILE A 130 31.03 23.60 -27.83
N GLY A 131 31.27 24.90 -28.05
CA GLY A 131 30.66 25.97 -27.26
C GLY A 131 29.13 25.93 -27.29
N GLN A 132 28.53 25.80 -28.48
CA GLN A 132 27.07 25.69 -28.62
C GLN A 132 26.50 24.44 -27.92
N ILE A 133 27.19 23.29 -28.00
CA ILE A 133 26.80 22.09 -27.25
C ILE A 133 26.81 22.37 -25.74
N SER A 134 27.88 23.01 -25.24
CA SER A 134 28.01 23.38 -23.83
C SER A 134 26.90 24.32 -23.39
N ASP A 135 26.53 25.30 -24.22
CA ASP A 135 25.46 26.26 -23.94
C ASP A 135 24.11 25.54 -23.84
N VAL A 136 23.80 24.63 -24.77
CA VAL A 136 22.56 23.84 -24.74
C VAL A 136 22.46 23.02 -23.46
N VAL A 137 23.51 22.27 -23.11
CA VAL A 137 23.52 21.44 -21.89
C VAL A 137 23.41 22.30 -20.63
N THR A 138 24.11 23.43 -20.58
CA THR A 138 24.09 24.34 -19.43
C THR A 138 22.71 24.97 -19.24
N GLN A 139 22.09 25.46 -20.33
CA GLN A 139 20.75 26.03 -20.29
C GLN A 139 19.71 25.01 -19.86
N SER A 140 19.71 23.81 -20.47
CA SER A 140 18.78 22.75 -20.10
C SER A 140 18.95 22.29 -18.65
N THR A 141 20.18 22.28 -18.13
CA THR A 141 20.44 21.97 -16.72
C THR A 141 19.85 23.04 -15.80
N GLY A 142 19.96 24.32 -16.17
CA GLY A 142 19.33 25.43 -15.46
C GLY A 142 17.81 25.31 -15.47
N ASP A 143 17.21 25.09 -16.63
CA ASP A 143 15.76 24.94 -16.79
C ASP A 143 15.22 23.75 -15.96
N MET A 144 15.94 22.62 -15.95
CA MET A 144 15.62 21.46 -15.12
C MET A 144 15.74 21.75 -13.62
N GLY A 145 16.75 22.51 -13.21
CA GLY A 145 16.88 22.96 -11.82
C GLY A 145 15.70 23.85 -11.38
N ASP A 146 15.23 24.72 -12.27
CA ASP A 146 14.08 25.59 -12.02
C ASP A 146 12.78 24.80 -11.92
N ILE A 147 12.59 23.79 -12.79
CA ILE A 147 11.48 22.84 -12.71
C ILE A 147 11.54 22.07 -11.38
N GLY A 148 12.71 21.55 -11.00
CA GLY A 148 12.89 20.82 -9.75
C GLY A 148 12.51 21.65 -8.52
N ARG A 149 12.82 22.95 -8.50
CA ARG A 149 12.39 23.86 -7.42
C ARG A 149 10.87 24.02 -7.37
N ARG A 150 10.20 24.16 -8.53
CA ARG A 150 8.73 24.27 -8.58
C ARG A 150 8.04 22.97 -8.16
N ILE A 151 8.59 21.82 -8.53
CA ILE A 151 8.11 20.50 -8.07
C ILE A 151 8.23 20.39 -6.56
N GLU A 152 9.36 20.81 -5.96
CA GLU A 152 9.53 20.79 -4.51
C GLU A 152 8.57 21.75 -3.79
N ASP A 153 8.25 22.91 -4.38
CA ASP A 153 7.25 23.81 -3.82
C ASP A 153 5.83 23.22 -3.89
N ILE A 154 5.48 22.56 -5.01
CA ILE A 154 4.22 21.79 -5.12
C ILE A 154 4.18 20.69 -4.05
N ARG A 155 5.28 19.97 -3.84
CA ARG A 155 5.38 18.94 -2.79
C ARG A 155 5.12 19.51 -1.39
N LYS A 156 5.68 20.67 -1.05
CA LYS A 156 5.38 21.34 0.23
C LYS A 156 3.91 21.69 0.37
N GLU A 157 3.24 22.07 -0.72
CA GLU A 157 1.79 22.35 -0.70
C GLU A 157 0.98 21.06 -0.46
N TYR A 158 1.38 19.91 -1.02
CA TYR A 158 0.80 18.61 -0.65
C TYR A 158 1.03 18.28 0.83
N ASP A 159 2.26 18.43 1.32
CA ASP A 159 2.61 18.17 2.72
C ASP A 159 1.83 19.10 3.66
N ALA A 160 1.58 20.35 3.27
CA ALA A 160 0.75 21.28 4.02
C ALA A 160 -0.72 20.82 4.10
N ILE A 161 -1.29 20.26 3.03
CA ILE A 161 -2.65 19.68 3.07
C ILE A 161 -2.68 18.44 3.98
N ALA A 162 -1.66 17.60 3.94
CA ALA A 162 -1.52 16.44 4.83
C ALA A 162 -1.33 16.87 6.30
N GLY A 163 -0.57 17.94 6.55
CA GLY A 163 -0.32 18.53 7.85
C GLY A 163 -1.49 19.35 8.41
N GLU A 164 -2.28 20.03 7.57
CA GLU A 164 -3.52 20.72 7.94
C GLU A 164 -4.54 19.73 8.53
N LYS A 165 -4.57 18.48 8.04
CA LYS A 165 -5.37 17.39 8.64
C LYS A 165 -4.86 16.94 10.02
N ALA A 166 -3.58 17.14 10.33
CA ALA A 166 -3.01 16.85 11.65
C ALA A 166 -3.05 18.06 12.62
N GLY A 167 -3.31 19.28 12.11
CA GLY A 167 -3.16 20.54 12.84
C GLY A 167 -4.41 21.42 12.97
N ALA A 168 -5.54 21.08 12.37
CA ALA A 168 -6.78 21.85 12.51
C ALA A 168 -7.54 21.53 13.81
N GLY A 169 -6.93 21.87 14.95
CA GLY A 169 -7.66 22.09 16.20
C GLY A 169 -8.27 23.50 16.21
N VAL A 170 -9.60 23.60 16.22
CA VAL A 170 -10.37 24.84 16.43
C VAL A 170 -11.48 24.51 17.44
N PRO A 171 -11.80 25.40 18.42
CA PRO A 171 -12.41 25.03 19.70
C PRO A 171 -13.82 24.45 19.60
N GLU A 172 -14.04 23.43 20.43
CA GLU A 172 -15.24 22.61 20.62
C GLU A 172 -16.54 23.42 20.74
N GLY A 173 -17.39 23.32 19.73
CA GLY A 173 -18.67 22.65 19.97
C GLY A 173 -18.51 21.23 19.46
N GLU A 174 -18.32 20.26 20.36
CA GLU A 174 -18.04 18.87 20.00
C GLU A 174 -19.09 18.35 18.98
N PRO A 175 -18.69 17.95 17.75
CA PRO A 175 -19.49 16.98 17.00
C PRO A 175 -19.53 15.68 17.82
N PRO A 176 -20.61 14.89 17.74
CA PRO A 176 -20.70 13.66 18.54
C PRO A 176 -19.46 12.80 18.26
N PRO A 177 -18.84 12.21 19.29
CA PRO A 177 -17.67 11.36 19.11
C PRO A 177 -18.01 10.28 18.09
N VAL A 178 -17.25 10.22 16.99
CA VAL A 178 -17.28 9.04 16.11
C VAL A 178 -16.71 7.91 16.95
N ASP A 179 -17.48 6.84 17.13
CA ASP A 179 -17.02 5.67 17.87
C ASP A 179 -15.72 5.17 17.20
N PRO A 180 -14.58 5.09 17.92
CA PRO A 180 -13.34 4.58 17.35
C PRO A 180 -13.50 3.21 16.66
N LEU A 181 -14.47 2.42 17.11
CA LEU A 181 -14.81 1.12 16.53
C LEU A 181 -15.52 1.23 15.17
N ASP A 182 -16.25 2.32 14.92
CA ASP A 182 -16.85 2.60 13.60
C ASP A 182 -15.78 3.03 12.58
N GLU A 183 -14.79 3.80 13.03
CA GLU A 183 -13.64 4.17 12.19
C GLU A 183 -12.78 2.93 11.86
N LEU A 184 -12.53 2.10 12.87
CA LEU A 184 -11.86 0.81 12.70
C LEU A 184 -12.62 -0.05 11.70
N LYS A 185 -13.93 -0.21 11.86
CA LYS A 185 -14.75 -0.98 10.90
C LYS A 185 -14.61 -0.47 9.46
N ARG A 186 -14.53 0.85 9.24
CA ARG A 186 -14.34 1.41 7.89
C ARG A 186 -12.93 1.23 7.34
N LYS A 187 -11.92 1.31 8.21
CA LYS A 187 -10.51 1.17 7.82
C LYS A 187 -10.19 -0.27 7.42
N TYR A 188 -10.71 -1.23 8.17
CA TYR A 188 -10.43 -2.65 7.99
C TYR A 188 -11.50 -3.30 7.11
N GLN A 189 -11.48 -2.97 5.81
CA GLN A 189 -12.29 -3.60 4.77
C GLN A 189 -11.44 -3.75 3.52
N VAL A 190 -11.53 -4.88 2.83
CA VAL A 190 -10.82 -5.11 1.58
C VAL A 190 -11.75 -5.55 0.47
N ASP A 191 -11.44 -5.14 -0.76
CA ASP A 191 -12.27 -5.54 -1.90
C ASP A 191 -12.28 -7.07 -2.05
N GLU A 192 -13.43 -7.65 -2.41
CA GLU A 192 -13.53 -9.08 -2.73
C GLU A 192 -12.46 -9.50 -3.76
N ASP A 193 -12.05 -10.76 -3.72
CA ASP A 193 -11.17 -11.29 -4.76
C ASP A 193 -11.92 -11.31 -6.10
N PRO A 194 -11.44 -10.60 -7.14
CA PRO A 194 -12.13 -10.54 -8.43
C PRO A 194 -12.25 -11.91 -9.11
N ASP A 195 -11.37 -12.85 -8.77
CA ASP A 195 -11.38 -14.21 -9.29
C ASP A 195 -12.16 -15.18 -8.37
N GLY A 196 -12.74 -14.67 -7.28
CA GLY A 196 -13.56 -15.42 -6.34
C GLY A 196 -12.79 -16.47 -5.54
N LYS A 197 -13.49 -17.55 -5.16
CA LYS A 197 -12.91 -18.69 -4.45
C LYS A 197 -12.60 -19.83 -5.42
N LEU A 198 -11.59 -20.61 -5.08
CA LEU A 198 -11.26 -21.85 -5.76
C LEU A 198 -10.97 -22.95 -4.74
N ASP A 199 -11.09 -24.20 -5.19
CA ASP A 199 -10.63 -25.36 -4.44
C ASP A 199 -9.14 -25.53 -4.74
N TRP A 200 -8.30 -25.19 -3.78
CA TRP A 200 -6.84 -25.25 -3.91
C TRP A 200 -6.31 -26.56 -3.36
N GLU A 201 -5.35 -27.15 -4.08
CA GLU A 201 -4.59 -28.31 -3.65
C GLU A 201 -3.10 -28.08 -3.93
N PRO A 202 -2.20 -28.62 -3.08
CA PRO A 202 -0.76 -28.62 -3.36
C PRO A 202 -0.44 -29.29 -4.70
N GLY A 203 0.56 -28.77 -5.42
CA GLY A 203 1.00 -29.37 -6.67
C GLY A 203 1.39 -30.85 -6.56
N TRP A 204 1.36 -31.56 -7.70
CA TRP A 204 1.79 -32.96 -7.78
C TRP A 204 3.25 -33.11 -7.28
N PRO A 205 3.57 -34.12 -6.45
CA PRO A 205 2.76 -35.30 -6.11
C PRO A 205 1.89 -35.18 -4.83
N PHE A 206 1.81 -34.02 -4.19
CA PHE A 206 1.22 -33.90 -2.83
C PHE A 206 -0.31 -33.84 -2.82
N ASN A 207 -0.96 -33.35 -3.87
CA ASN A 207 -2.42 -33.46 -4.05
C ASN A 207 -2.97 -34.89 -3.90
N MET A 208 -2.15 -35.93 -4.06
CA MET A 208 -2.58 -37.32 -3.85
C MET A 208 -2.84 -37.67 -2.37
N PHE A 209 -2.48 -36.79 -1.43
CA PHE A 209 -2.53 -37.05 0.02
C PHE A 209 -3.28 -35.96 0.82
N THR A 210 -3.83 -34.95 0.16
CA THR A 210 -4.49 -33.80 0.79
C THR A 210 -5.86 -33.56 0.15
N GLU A 211 -6.85 -33.12 0.92
CA GLU A 211 -8.13 -32.70 0.37
C GLU A 211 -8.06 -31.25 -0.16
N PRO A 212 -8.87 -30.89 -1.17
CA PRO A 212 -8.96 -29.51 -1.63
C PRO A 212 -9.48 -28.58 -0.53
N HIS A 213 -8.79 -27.46 -0.34
CA HIS A 213 -9.18 -26.40 0.59
C HIS A 213 -9.78 -25.23 -0.19
N GLN A 214 -10.97 -24.79 0.20
CA GLN A 214 -11.59 -23.61 -0.40
C GLN A 214 -10.88 -22.35 0.10
N VAL A 215 -10.22 -21.64 -0.82
CA VAL A 215 -9.44 -20.42 -0.57
C VAL A 215 -9.82 -19.34 -1.58
N THR A 216 -9.44 -18.08 -1.33
CA THR A 216 -9.54 -17.07 -2.40
C THR A 216 -8.51 -17.34 -3.50
N ALA A 217 -8.79 -16.90 -4.73
CA ALA A 217 -7.87 -17.13 -5.83
C ALA A 217 -6.48 -16.51 -5.60
N THR A 218 -6.43 -15.33 -4.98
CA THR A 218 -5.17 -14.67 -4.60
C THR A 218 -4.46 -15.44 -3.49
N GLU A 219 -5.18 -15.97 -2.52
CA GLU A 219 -4.62 -16.86 -1.49
C GLU A 219 -4.00 -18.11 -2.14
N GLY A 220 -4.70 -18.76 -3.06
CA GLY A 220 -4.17 -19.90 -3.82
C GLY A 220 -2.89 -19.58 -4.58
N ARG A 221 -2.82 -18.41 -5.24
CA ARG A 221 -1.60 -17.95 -5.92
C ARG A 221 -0.42 -17.71 -4.96
N ILE A 222 -0.69 -17.26 -3.74
CA ILE A 222 0.35 -17.08 -2.71
C ILE A 222 0.82 -18.46 -2.22
N LEU A 223 -0.10 -19.41 -2.02
CA LEU A 223 0.20 -20.79 -1.63
C LEU A 223 1.02 -21.54 -2.69
N ASP A 224 0.76 -21.29 -3.98
CA ASP A 224 1.55 -21.86 -5.10
C ASP A 224 3.03 -21.44 -5.06
N GLY A 225 3.35 -20.33 -4.37
CA GLY A 225 4.71 -19.85 -4.17
C GLY A 225 5.47 -20.53 -3.01
N LEU A 226 4.80 -21.34 -2.20
CA LEU A 226 5.39 -22.00 -1.03
C LEU A 226 6.07 -23.32 -1.38
N SER A 227 7.17 -23.63 -0.68
CA SER A 227 7.72 -24.99 -0.71
C SER A 227 6.82 -25.94 0.09
N VAL A 228 6.98 -27.25 -0.11
CA VAL A 228 6.27 -28.28 0.66
C VAL A 228 6.55 -28.18 2.17
N LEU A 229 7.78 -27.79 2.53
CA LEU A 229 8.13 -27.57 3.93
C LEU A 229 7.41 -26.35 4.49
N ASP A 230 7.31 -25.28 3.71
CA ASP A 230 6.56 -24.09 4.11
C ASP A 230 5.06 -24.33 4.23
N LEU A 231 4.48 -25.14 3.32
CA LEU A 231 3.07 -25.57 3.42
C LEU A 231 2.82 -26.40 4.68
N ARG A 232 3.73 -27.33 5.00
CA ARG A 232 3.65 -28.09 6.26
C ARG A 232 3.77 -27.18 7.47
N ASP A 233 4.69 -26.22 7.45
CA ASP A 233 4.88 -25.30 8.57
C ASP A 233 3.62 -24.42 8.73
N LEU A 234 3.05 -23.90 7.64
CA LEU A 234 1.80 -23.14 7.66
C LEU A 234 0.63 -23.95 8.24
N ASP A 235 0.49 -25.22 7.87
CA ASP A 235 -0.51 -26.13 8.42
C ASP A 235 -0.32 -26.33 9.94
N GLN A 236 0.93 -26.56 10.39
CA GLN A 236 1.24 -26.70 11.81
C GLN A 236 0.93 -25.42 12.61
N LEU A 237 1.26 -24.25 12.06
CA LEU A 237 0.95 -22.96 12.68
C LEU A 237 -0.56 -22.72 12.76
N THR A 238 -1.30 -23.12 11.74
CA THR A 238 -2.76 -23.01 11.68
C THR A 238 -3.42 -23.88 12.74
N GLU A 239 -2.99 -25.13 12.87
CA GLU A 239 -3.51 -26.05 13.89
C GLU A 239 -3.12 -25.64 15.31
N ALA A 240 -1.90 -25.12 15.50
CA ALA A 240 -1.49 -24.54 16.79
C ALA A 240 -2.38 -23.36 17.19
N ALA A 241 -2.66 -22.45 16.26
CA ALA A 241 -3.52 -21.30 16.52
C ALA A 241 -4.96 -21.71 16.88
N LYS A 242 -5.55 -22.66 16.13
CA LYS A 242 -6.88 -23.20 16.43
C LYS A 242 -6.92 -23.89 17.80
N SER A 243 -5.93 -24.73 18.10
CA SER A 243 -5.88 -25.49 19.35
C SER A 243 -5.75 -24.56 20.56
N ASP A 244 -4.81 -23.61 20.52
CA ASP A 244 -4.58 -22.67 21.62
C ASP A 244 -5.76 -21.71 21.81
N ALA A 245 -6.43 -21.31 20.72
CA ALA A 245 -7.66 -20.51 20.80
C ALA A 245 -8.72 -21.21 21.65
N ILE A 246 -9.00 -22.48 21.35
CA ILE A 246 -10.00 -23.28 22.08
C ILE A 246 -9.58 -23.50 23.53
N ASN A 247 -8.28 -23.71 23.79
CA ASN A 247 -7.79 -23.96 25.14
C ASN A 247 -7.87 -22.71 26.03
N ARG A 248 -7.56 -21.53 25.49
CA ARG A 248 -7.48 -20.27 26.25
C ARG A 248 -8.81 -19.52 26.32
N PHE A 249 -9.61 -19.64 25.27
CA PHE A 249 -10.95 -19.06 25.17
C PHE A 249 -11.93 -20.15 24.68
N PRO A 250 -12.39 -21.05 25.58
CA PRO A 250 -13.26 -22.15 25.20
C PRO A 250 -14.59 -21.66 24.59
N PRO A 251 -15.02 -22.24 23.46
CA PRO A 251 -16.21 -21.78 22.77
C PRO A 251 -17.47 -22.07 23.61
N PRO A 252 -18.30 -21.06 23.89
CA PRO A 252 -19.29 -21.11 24.97
C PRO A 252 -20.54 -21.94 24.63
N ARG A 253 -20.91 -22.04 23.35
CA ARG A 253 -22.10 -22.79 22.89
C ARG A 253 -21.74 -24.09 22.17
N GLY A 254 -20.51 -24.60 22.38
CA GLY A 254 -20.02 -25.86 21.84
C GLY A 254 -18.87 -25.67 20.84
N PRO A 255 -18.26 -26.77 20.34
CA PRO A 255 -16.99 -26.73 19.60
C PRO A 255 -17.00 -25.93 18.29
N ASN A 256 -18.19 -25.60 17.78
CA ASN A 256 -18.36 -24.83 16.53
C ASN A 256 -18.65 -23.34 16.77
N ASP A 257 -18.79 -22.89 18.02
CA ASP A 257 -19.08 -21.49 18.39
C ASP A 257 -17.78 -20.70 18.55
N THR A 258 -16.98 -20.64 17.49
CA THR A 258 -15.61 -20.10 17.50
C THR A 258 -15.44 -18.88 16.60
N ALA A 259 -16.53 -18.42 15.96
CA ALA A 259 -16.53 -17.27 15.06
C ALA A 259 -16.94 -16.00 15.81
N ASP A 260 -16.43 -14.85 15.36
CA ASP A 260 -16.84 -13.51 15.78
C ASP A 260 -16.58 -13.16 17.27
N ASN A 261 -15.92 -14.06 18.02
CA ASN A 261 -15.79 -14.02 19.47
C ASN A 261 -14.33 -14.04 19.95
N HIS A 262 -14.09 -14.16 21.26
CA HIS A 262 -12.73 -14.18 21.82
C HIS A 262 -11.87 -15.34 21.33
N THR A 263 -12.48 -16.51 21.05
CA THR A 263 -11.79 -17.63 20.43
C THR A 263 -11.29 -17.24 19.04
N ASP A 264 -12.10 -16.52 18.28
CA ASP A 264 -11.76 -16.03 16.94
C ASP A 264 -10.65 -14.96 16.98
N ALA A 265 -10.84 -13.95 17.83
CA ALA A 265 -9.88 -12.87 18.00
C ALA A 265 -8.50 -13.38 18.39
N PHE A 266 -8.44 -14.37 19.30
CA PHE A 266 -7.18 -15.03 19.64
C PHE A 266 -6.61 -15.82 18.46
N ARG A 267 -7.45 -16.62 17.77
CA ARG A 267 -7.02 -17.44 16.63
C ARG A 267 -6.36 -16.58 15.55
N HIS A 268 -7.00 -15.50 15.14
CA HIS A 268 -6.50 -14.58 14.10
C HIS A 268 -5.21 -13.89 14.50
N ALA A 269 -5.16 -13.32 15.71
CA ALA A 269 -3.97 -12.65 16.22
C ALA A 269 -2.79 -13.61 16.41
N TYR A 270 -3.02 -14.80 16.96
CA TYR A 270 -1.94 -15.76 17.19
C TYR A 270 -1.45 -16.41 15.89
N TRP A 271 -2.36 -16.73 14.97
CA TRP A 271 -1.98 -17.21 13.63
C TRP A 271 -1.10 -16.19 12.90
N ASN A 272 -1.46 -14.90 12.94
CA ASN A 272 -0.65 -13.84 12.35
C ASN A 272 0.70 -13.64 13.07
N ALA A 273 0.75 -13.80 14.39
CA ALA A 273 2.00 -13.71 15.13
C ALA A 273 2.97 -14.82 14.73
N LEU A 274 2.49 -16.07 14.69
CA LEU A 274 3.27 -17.25 14.28
C LEU A 274 3.76 -17.14 12.83
N MET A 275 2.86 -16.79 11.90
CA MET A 275 3.22 -16.61 10.49
C MET A 275 4.21 -15.46 10.30
N THR A 276 4.09 -14.37 11.07
CA THR A 276 5.03 -13.24 11.00
C THR A 276 6.43 -13.64 11.41
N GLN A 277 6.58 -14.46 12.46
CA GLN A 277 7.89 -14.99 12.86
C GLN A 277 8.47 -15.97 11.81
N ARG A 278 7.62 -16.82 11.20
CA ARG A 278 8.08 -17.83 10.24
C ARG A 278 8.36 -17.29 8.84
N PHE A 279 7.43 -16.52 8.29
CA PHE A 279 7.41 -16.11 6.88
C PHE A 279 7.67 -14.62 6.68
N GLY A 280 7.60 -13.82 7.74
CA GLY A 280 7.80 -12.37 7.73
C GLY A 280 6.50 -11.58 7.59
N GLU A 281 6.46 -10.41 8.23
CA GLU A 281 5.27 -9.53 8.34
C GLU A 281 4.59 -9.26 6.99
N LYS A 282 5.37 -8.90 5.97
CA LYS A 282 4.84 -8.50 4.65
C LYS A 282 4.14 -9.65 3.95
N TRP A 283 4.75 -10.84 3.97
CA TRP A 283 4.14 -12.04 3.41
C TRP A 283 2.88 -12.41 4.19
N THR A 284 2.93 -12.35 5.53
CA THR A 284 1.78 -12.63 6.39
C THR A 284 0.62 -11.67 6.14
N GLN A 285 0.91 -10.38 5.95
CA GLN A 285 -0.09 -9.38 5.60
C GLN A 285 -0.73 -9.68 4.25
N ASP A 286 0.07 -9.96 3.21
CA ASP A 286 -0.45 -10.27 1.87
C ASP A 286 -1.33 -11.52 1.89
N PHE A 287 -0.88 -12.59 2.56
CA PHE A 287 -1.58 -13.86 2.68
C PHE A 287 -2.89 -13.74 3.47
N THR A 288 -2.85 -13.16 4.67
CA THR A 288 -4.06 -13.01 5.50
C THR A 288 -5.03 -12.00 4.92
N THR A 289 -4.55 -10.94 4.26
CA THR A 289 -5.43 -10.04 3.52
C THR A 289 -6.14 -10.80 2.41
N ALA A 290 -5.43 -11.64 1.64
CA ALA A 290 -6.07 -12.47 0.61
C ALA A 290 -7.10 -13.44 1.20
N HIS A 291 -6.83 -14.01 2.37
CA HIS A 291 -7.76 -14.89 3.10
C HIS A 291 -9.10 -14.21 3.42
N GLU A 292 -9.09 -12.93 3.80
CA GLU A 292 -10.30 -12.18 4.16
C GLU A 292 -11.11 -11.67 2.96
N ARG A 293 -10.61 -11.79 1.72
CA ARG A 293 -11.27 -11.29 0.49
C ARG A 293 -12.40 -12.20 -0.02
N LEU A 294 -13.15 -12.79 0.91
CA LEU A 294 -14.24 -13.72 0.62
C LEU A 294 -15.41 -13.01 -0.06
N PRO A 295 -16.05 -13.63 -1.06
CA PRO A 295 -17.31 -13.13 -1.61
C PRO A 295 -18.38 -12.95 -0.54
N ARG A 296 -18.94 -11.75 -0.46
CA ARG A 296 -19.95 -11.33 0.53
C ARG A 296 -19.51 -11.51 1.98
N ASN A 297 -18.25 -11.22 2.29
CA ASN A 297 -17.74 -11.29 3.66
C ASN A 297 -18.51 -10.30 4.57
N PRO A 298 -19.12 -10.72 5.69
CA PRO A 298 -19.76 -9.81 6.62
C PRO A 298 -18.80 -8.73 7.11
N SER A 299 -19.12 -7.46 6.84
CA SER A 299 -18.24 -6.32 7.10
C SER A 299 -17.73 -6.24 8.55
N THR A 300 -18.55 -6.59 9.54
CA THR A 300 -18.12 -6.54 10.94
C THR A 300 -17.13 -7.66 11.28
N ALA A 301 -17.32 -8.87 10.73
CA ALA A 301 -16.40 -9.99 10.93
C ALA A 301 -15.08 -9.72 10.21
N GLU A 302 -15.14 -9.31 8.94
CA GLU A 302 -13.98 -8.94 8.14
C GLU A 302 -13.12 -7.87 8.83
N ALA A 303 -13.74 -6.83 9.38
CA ALA A 303 -13.02 -5.80 10.12
C ALA A 303 -12.36 -6.32 11.39
N MET A 304 -13.06 -7.20 12.10
CA MET A 304 -12.54 -7.85 13.30
C MET A 304 -11.31 -8.70 12.96
N ASP A 305 -11.41 -9.53 11.94
CA ASP A 305 -10.35 -10.43 11.50
C ASP A 305 -9.14 -9.65 11.00
N LEU A 306 -9.32 -8.69 10.08
CA LEU A 306 -8.21 -7.87 9.56
C LEU A 306 -7.50 -7.06 10.66
N TYR A 307 -8.24 -6.52 11.63
CA TYR A 307 -7.63 -5.79 12.75
C TYR A 307 -6.87 -6.73 13.68
N ASN A 308 -7.47 -7.84 14.08
CA ASN A 308 -6.84 -8.81 14.96
C ASN A 308 -5.61 -9.47 14.29
N ASN A 309 -5.67 -9.67 12.97
CA ASN A 309 -4.53 -10.06 12.15
C ASN A 309 -3.37 -9.05 12.32
N GLU A 310 -3.64 -7.75 12.20
CA GLU A 310 -2.61 -6.70 12.41
C GLU A 310 -2.04 -6.69 13.84
N VAL A 311 -2.90 -6.83 14.86
CA VAL A 311 -2.47 -6.93 16.26
C VAL A 311 -1.47 -8.08 16.43
N GLY A 312 -1.76 -9.25 15.85
CA GLY A 312 -0.87 -10.40 15.83
C GLY A 312 0.51 -10.12 15.23
N ARG A 313 0.54 -9.49 14.04
CA ARG A 313 1.80 -9.11 13.38
C ARG A 313 2.61 -8.12 14.23
N ASN A 314 1.95 -7.16 14.87
CA ASN A 314 2.59 -6.19 15.75
C ASN A 314 3.20 -6.85 17.00
N ILE A 315 2.51 -7.82 17.60
CA ILE A 315 3.03 -8.60 18.73
C ILE A 315 4.29 -9.37 18.32
N ALA A 316 4.27 -10.08 17.19
CA ALA A 316 5.45 -10.80 16.71
C ALA A 316 6.64 -9.87 16.43
N ARG A 317 6.40 -8.67 15.90
CA ARG A 317 7.45 -7.66 15.69
C ARG A 317 8.04 -7.10 16.97
N ALA A 318 7.22 -6.92 18.00
CA ALA A 318 7.68 -6.48 19.31
C ALA A 318 8.47 -7.59 20.04
N HIS A 319 8.24 -8.86 19.67
CA HIS A 319 8.81 -10.04 20.32
C HIS A 319 9.42 -11.03 19.30
N PRO A 320 10.47 -10.63 18.56
CA PRO A 320 11.02 -11.44 17.46
C PRO A 320 11.61 -12.79 17.94
N ASP A 321 12.10 -12.85 19.17
CA ASP A 321 12.73 -14.04 19.75
C ASP A 321 11.80 -14.83 20.68
N ALA A 322 10.51 -14.44 20.79
CA ALA A 322 9.56 -15.15 21.64
C ALA A 322 9.27 -16.55 21.07
N THR A 323 9.19 -17.53 21.97
CA THR A 323 8.69 -18.86 21.65
C THR A 323 7.19 -18.81 21.29
N PRO A 324 6.64 -19.84 20.61
CA PRO A 324 5.20 -19.91 20.33
C PRO A 324 4.34 -19.78 21.59
N ALA A 325 4.75 -20.42 22.68
CA ALA A 325 4.04 -20.33 23.97
C ALA A 325 4.07 -18.91 24.56
N GLU A 326 5.18 -18.18 24.41
CA GLU A 326 5.27 -16.77 24.83
C GLU A 326 4.44 -15.86 23.94
N LEU A 327 4.46 -16.05 22.62
CA LEU A 327 3.56 -15.34 21.70
C LEU A 327 2.09 -15.57 22.05
N ALA A 328 1.69 -16.81 22.31
CA ALA A 328 0.35 -17.15 22.75
C ALA A 328 -0.02 -16.43 24.06
N ASN A 329 0.92 -16.28 25.00
CA ASN A 329 0.69 -15.50 26.22
C ASN A 329 0.51 -14.01 25.96
N TYR A 330 1.29 -13.42 25.05
CA TYR A 330 1.13 -12.00 24.67
C TYR A 330 -0.20 -11.75 23.95
N VAL A 331 -0.60 -12.66 23.04
CA VAL A 331 -1.89 -12.57 22.36
C VAL A 331 -3.04 -12.76 23.34
N GLU A 332 -2.95 -13.69 24.29
CA GLU A 332 -3.98 -13.83 25.33
C GLU A 332 -4.11 -12.55 26.16
N GLN A 333 -2.99 -11.91 26.52
CA GLN A 333 -3.02 -10.64 27.24
C GLN A 333 -3.70 -9.55 26.41
N ALA A 334 -3.37 -9.43 25.12
CA ALA A 334 -3.99 -8.47 24.21
C ALA A 334 -5.53 -8.65 24.14
N VAL A 335 -6.00 -9.91 24.03
CA VAL A 335 -7.43 -10.23 24.03
C VAL A 335 -8.09 -9.91 25.38
N ARG A 336 -7.43 -10.18 26.51
CA ARG A 336 -8.01 -9.89 27.83
C ARG A 336 -8.00 -8.41 28.19
N GLN A 337 -7.07 -7.64 27.64
CA GLN A 337 -6.91 -6.21 27.93
C GLN A 337 -7.73 -5.30 27.02
N GLY A 338 -8.30 -5.84 25.94
CA GLY A 338 -9.09 -5.05 25.00
C GLY A 338 -8.28 -4.46 23.86
N ASP A 339 -7.09 -4.97 23.59
CA ASP A 339 -6.26 -4.56 22.44
C ASP A 339 -6.74 -5.20 21.13
N THR A 340 -7.62 -6.21 21.21
CA THR A 340 -8.32 -6.83 20.08
C THR A 340 -9.80 -6.44 20.08
N VAL A 341 -10.50 -6.74 18.99
CA VAL A 341 -11.95 -6.55 18.87
C VAL A 341 -12.68 -7.87 18.67
N VAL A 342 -13.96 -7.89 19.04
CA VAL A 342 -14.94 -8.96 18.80
C VAL A 342 -16.24 -8.34 18.28
N VAL A 343 -17.20 -9.16 17.84
CA VAL A 343 -18.54 -8.68 17.50
C VAL A 343 -19.36 -8.46 18.77
N ALA A 344 -19.86 -7.24 18.94
CA ALA A 344 -20.69 -6.88 20.08
C ALA A 344 -22.00 -7.69 20.11
N PRO A 345 -22.58 -7.95 21.29
CA PRO A 345 -23.92 -8.54 21.38
C PRO A 345 -24.93 -7.73 20.54
N ASN A 346 -25.74 -8.42 19.72
CA ASN A 346 -26.66 -7.77 18.77
C ASN A 346 -27.77 -6.91 19.43
N SER A 347 -27.90 -6.91 20.75
CA SER A 347 -28.87 -6.09 21.49
C SER A 347 -28.71 -4.58 21.26
N GLY A 348 -27.51 -4.14 20.87
CA GLY A 348 -27.19 -2.76 20.48
C GLY A 348 -27.04 -2.54 18.97
N GLY A 349 -27.42 -3.52 18.14
CA GLY A 349 -27.08 -3.56 16.71
C GLY A 349 -25.73 -4.23 16.45
N GLU A 350 -25.50 -4.64 15.21
CA GLU A 350 -24.25 -5.27 14.78
C GLU A 350 -23.13 -4.23 14.69
N ARG A 351 -22.11 -4.39 15.52
CA ARG A 351 -20.94 -3.50 15.60
C ARG A 351 -19.77 -4.24 16.23
N LEU A 352 -18.58 -3.64 16.11
CA LEU A 352 -17.41 -4.10 16.85
C LEU A 352 -17.51 -3.68 18.33
N ALA A 353 -16.78 -4.40 19.17
CA ALA A 353 -16.53 -4.07 20.57
C ALA A 353 -15.10 -4.46 20.92
N TRP A 354 -14.45 -3.69 21.79
CA TRP A 354 -13.19 -4.11 22.40
C TRP A 354 -13.41 -5.41 23.16
N SER A 355 -12.49 -6.36 23.00
CA SER A 355 -12.64 -7.72 23.53
C SER A 355 -12.87 -7.76 25.05
N ASN A 356 -12.31 -6.83 25.82
CA ASN A 356 -12.53 -6.74 27.27
C ASN A 356 -13.89 -6.13 27.68
N THR A 357 -14.69 -5.62 26.74
CA THR A 357 -16.02 -5.04 27.02
C THR A 357 -17.17 -6.03 26.79
N VAL A 358 -16.87 -7.20 26.23
CA VAL A 358 -17.82 -8.29 25.99
C VAL A 358 -17.38 -9.46 26.85
N ASN A 359 -18.29 -10.02 27.66
CA ASN A 359 -17.95 -11.23 28.41
C ASN A 359 -17.76 -12.40 27.45
N GLU A 360 -16.87 -13.33 27.81
CA GLU A 360 -16.66 -14.56 27.04
C GLU A 360 -18.01 -15.28 26.82
N GLY A 361 -18.41 -15.42 25.55
CA GLY A 361 -19.65 -16.04 25.11
C GLY A 361 -20.89 -15.17 24.95
N GLU A 362 -20.74 -13.89 25.21
CA GLU A 362 -21.76 -12.89 24.91
C GLU A 362 -21.55 -12.21 23.54
N ALA A 363 -20.49 -12.57 22.81
CA ALA A 363 -20.26 -12.08 21.46
C ALA A 363 -21.48 -12.31 20.55
N GLY A 364 -21.70 -11.33 19.67
CA GLY A 364 -22.81 -11.34 18.72
C GLY A 364 -22.56 -12.24 17.52
N ILE A 365 -23.49 -12.18 16.59
CA ILE A 365 -23.38 -12.79 15.26
C ILE A 365 -23.44 -11.70 14.20
N THR A 366 -22.69 -11.88 13.13
CA THR A 366 -22.75 -10.95 11.99
C THR A 366 -23.92 -11.23 11.05
N SER A 367 -24.44 -10.17 10.42
CA SER A 367 -25.36 -10.25 9.30
C SER A 367 -24.59 -10.33 7.97
N LEU A 368 -25.25 -10.72 6.88
CA LEU A 368 -24.65 -10.76 5.54
C LEU A 368 -24.41 -9.35 4.93
N SER A 369 -24.31 -8.31 5.75
CA SER A 369 -24.10 -6.93 5.30
C SER A 369 -22.63 -6.70 4.95
N THR A 370 -22.39 -6.22 3.74
CA THR A 370 -21.08 -5.81 3.24
C THR A 370 -20.99 -4.29 3.13
N ILE A 371 -19.78 -3.74 3.17
CA ILE A 371 -19.50 -2.35 2.79
C ILE A 371 -18.33 -2.34 1.77
N PRO A 372 -18.18 -1.30 0.94
CA PRO A 372 -17.08 -1.25 -0.01
C PRO A 372 -15.73 -1.33 0.70
N GLY A 373 -14.88 -2.23 0.21
CA GLY A 373 -13.53 -2.42 0.72
C GLY A 373 -12.53 -1.47 0.08
N GLN A 374 -11.30 -1.52 0.56
CA GLN A 374 -10.16 -0.88 -0.07
C GLN A 374 -9.46 -1.89 -0.98
N SER A 375 -9.02 -1.45 -2.16
CA SER A 375 -8.19 -2.30 -3.00
C SER A 375 -6.88 -2.60 -2.27
N PRO A 376 -6.54 -3.88 -2.04
CA PRO A 376 -5.30 -4.21 -1.34
C PRO A 376 -4.11 -3.74 -2.17
N THR A 377 -3.01 -3.38 -1.50
CA THR A 377 -1.73 -3.09 -2.14
C THR A 377 -0.74 -4.19 -1.75
N PRO A 378 -0.73 -5.34 -2.47
CA PRO A 378 0.15 -6.45 -2.13
C PRO A 378 1.60 -6.03 -2.19
N THR A 379 2.38 -6.42 -1.18
CA THR A 379 3.81 -6.10 -1.13
C THR A 379 4.64 -6.94 -2.11
N GLY A 380 4.12 -8.10 -2.52
CA GLY A 380 4.81 -9.04 -3.40
C GLY A 380 6.01 -9.73 -2.73
N ALA A 381 6.05 -9.73 -1.39
CA ALA A 381 7.11 -10.36 -0.62
C ALA A 381 6.99 -11.89 -0.69
N GLY A 382 8.11 -12.59 -0.95
CA GLY A 382 8.21 -14.03 -0.77
C GLY A 382 8.55 -14.42 0.67
N PRO A 383 8.38 -15.69 1.07
CA PRO A 383 8.67 -16.15 2.42
C PRO A 383 10.17 -16.04 2.74
N GLY A 384 10.53 -15.62 3.96
CA GLY A 384 11.92 -15.57 4.41
C GLY A 384 12.09 -15.89 5.90
N GLY A 385 12.87 -16.94 6.22
CA GLY A 385 13.32 -17.24 7.59
C GLY A 385 13.47 -18.73 7.90
N ILE A 386 14.35 -19.08 8.85
CA ILE A 386 14.44 -20.40 9.49
C ILE A 386 13.75 -20.29 10.86
N TYR A 387 12.62 -20.98 11.03
CA TYR A 387 11.84 -21.06 12.28
C TYR A 387 11.47 -22.53 12.54
N ASP A 388 11.66 -23.00 13.77
CA ASP A 388 11.29 -24.35 14.21
C ASP A 388 9.94 -24.26 14.95
N PRO A 389 8.84 -24.79 14.38
CA PRO A 389 7.50 -24.64 14.94
C PRO A 389 7.30 -25.32 16.30
N GLY A 390 8.23 -26.18 16.75
CA GLY A 390 7.98 -27.05 17.90
C GLY A 390 6.86 -28.06 17.63
N GLN A 391 6.84 -29.17 18.37
CA GLN A 391 5.76 -30.14 18.16
C GLN A 391 4.42 -29.60 18.70
N PRO A 392 3.33 -29.68 17.92
CA PRO A 392 1.99 -29.41 18.43
C PRO A 392 1.64 -30.42 19.52
N GLY A 393 1.17 -29.95 20.68
CA GLY A 393 0.52 -30.82 21.68
C GLY A 393 1.40 -31.51 22.71
N GLY A 394 2.47 -30.84 23.21
CA GLY A 394 3.28 -31.34 24.32
C GLY A 394 2.54 -31.43 25.67
N TYR A 395 1.62 -32.38 25.82
CA TYR A 395 1.25 -32.89 27.14
C TYR A 395 2.41 -33.75 27.65
N GLY A 396 3.26 -33.15 28.47
CA GLY A 396 4.18 -33.90 29.32
C GLY A 396 3.37 -34.70 30.35
N THR A 397 3.10 -35.97 30.09
CA THR A 397 3.06 -36.94 31.18
C THR A 397 4.47 -37.45 31.39
N SER A 398 5.06 -36.97 32.47
CA SER A 398 6.24 -37.56 33.08
C SER A 398 6.03 -39.05 33.39
N ALA A 399 7.15 -39.79 33.37
CA ALA A 399 7.38 -41.20 33.75
C ALA A 399 7.26 -42.18 32.57
N GLY A 400 8.29 -42.91 32.14
CA GLY A 400 9.47 -43.40 32.84
C GLY A 400 9.55 -44.91 32.61
N GLY A 401 10.68 -45.40 32.11
CA GLY A 401 11.10 -46.80 32.27
C GLY A 401 10.72 -47.78 31.16
N TYR A 402 11.79 -48.21 30.46
CA TYR A 402 12.00 -49.43 29.66
C TYR A 402 11.37 -49.53 28.28
#